data_AF-A0A6L8B4U7-F1
#
_entry.id   AF-A0A6L8B4U7-F1
#
_cell.length_a   1.000
_cell.length_b   1.000
_cell.length_c   1.000
_cell.angle_alpha   90.00
_cell.angle_beta   90.00
_cell.angle_gamma   90.00
#
_symmetry.space_group_name_H-M   'P 1'
#
loop_
_entity.id
_entity.type
_entity.pdbx_description
1 polymer ?
#
loop_
_entity_poly.entity_id
_entity_poly.type
_entity_poly.pdbx_seq_one_letter_code
_entity_poly.pdbx_strand_id
1 'polypeptide(L)'
;MDEKVFPVGGVELRVDNRNLGEDGGPTVRVFGKADGENIQLLRFDCFRKNPHYHYDPSGKNDHRKLDKETVPDSIAWTIEQLGTHLAEMINTAGYTRVADQVDQAAVKEVLPEVESLMRG
;
A
#
# COMPACT_ATOMS: atom_id res chain seq x y z
N MET A 1 -13.14 -4.17 -9.75
CA MET A 1 -12.97 -2.71 -9.80
C MET A 1 -11.81 -2.44 -10.74
N ASP A 2 -11.96 -1.47 -11.64
CA ASP A 2 -10.84 -0.97 -12.43
C ASP A 2 -9.84 -0.24 -11.52
N GLU A 3 -8.58 -0.16 -11.93
CA GLU A 3 -7.55 0.53 -11.14
C GLU A 3 -7.90 2.02 -10.97
N LYS A 4 -7.91 2.48 -9.72
CA LYS A 4 -8.00 3.90 -9.37
C LYS A 4 -6.63 4.40 -8.91
N VAL A 5 -6.18 5.54 -9.43
CA VAL A 5 -4.89 6.13 -9.11
C VAL A 5 -5.07 7.45 -8.36
N PHE A 6 -4.32 7.62 -7.28
CA PHE A 6 -4.24 8.82 -6.45
C PHE A 6 -2.80 9.33 -6.41
N PRO A 7 -2.43 10.30 -7.26
CA PRO A 7 -1.18 11.03 -7.09
C PRO A 7 -1.31 11.93 -5.85
N VAL A 8 -0.53 11.65 -4.81
CA VAL A 8 -0.67 12.32 -3.52
C VAL A 8 0.64 12.31 -2.74
N GLY A 9 0.97 13.44 -2.12
CA GLY A 9 2.08 13.56 -1.17
C GLY A 9 3.39 12.90 -1.61
N GLY A 10 3.81 13.12 -2.87
CA GLY A 10 5.08 12.59 -3.40
C GLY A 10 5.04 11.14 -3.87
N VAL A 11 3.90 10.46 -3.77
CA VAL A 11 3.69 9.06 -4.21
C VAL A 11 2.44 8.93 -5.10
N GLU A 12 2.23 7.75 -5.66
CA GLU A 12 0.96 7.36 -6.27
C GLU A 12 0.38 6.15 -5.52
N LEU A 13 -0.81 6.28 -4.96
CA LEU A 13 -1.58 5.13 -4.47
C LEU A 13 -2.41 4.57 -5.61
N ARG A 14 -2.25 3.28 -5.92
CA ARG A 14 -3.07 2.58 -6.90
C ARG A 14 -3.91 1.53 -6.22
N VAL A 15 -5.22 1.64 -6.39
CA VAL A 15 -6.22 0.80 -5.72
C VAL A 15 -6.91 -0.05 -6.77
N ASP A 16 -6.88 -1.36 -6.60
CA ASP A 16 -7.52 -2.32 -7.50
C ASP A 16 -7.93 -3.59 -6.74
N ASN A 17 -8.60 -4.51 -7.43
CA ASN A 17 -8.91 -5.84 -6.88
C ASN A 17 -8.06 -6.89 -7.59
N ARG A 18 -7.28 -7.65 -6.82
CA ARG A 18 -6.45 -8.74 -7.35
C ARG A 18 -7.04 -10.09 -6.97
N ASN A 19 -6.98 -11.03 -7.91
CA ASN A 19 -7.35 -12.43 -7.70
C ASN A 19 -6.13 -13.31 -7.99
N LEU A 20 -5.79 -14.20 -7.06
CA LEU A 20 -4.71 -15.18 -7.17
C LEU A 20 -5.28 -16.56 -6.85
N GLY A 21 -5.65 -17.30 -7.89
CA GLY A 21 -6.31 -18.59 -7.75
C GLY A 21 -7.62 -18.47 -6.96
N GLU A 22 -7.69 -19.16 -5.82
CA GLU A 22 -8.87 -19.15 -4.95
C GLU A 22 -8.86 -18.07 -3.85
N ASP A 23 -7.87 -17.17 -3.87
CA ASP A 23 -7.79 -16.03 -2.95
C ASP A 23 -7.75 -14.71 -3.73
N GLY A 24 -7.96 -13.61 -3.02
CA GLY A 24 -7.95 -12.27 -3.59
C GLY A 24 -8.71 -11.28 -2.74
N GLY A 25 -8.72 -10.03 -3.20
CA GLY A 25 -9.31 -8.92 -2.48
C GLY A 25 -8.75 -7.58 -2.92
N PRO A 26 -9.16 -6.51 -2.22
CA PRO A 26 -8.66 -5.16 -2.47
C PRO A 26 -7.16 -5.10 -2.25
N THR A 27 -6.50 -4.31 -3.08
CA THR A 27 -5.07 -4.10 -3.05
C THR A 27 -4.78 -2.61 -3.12
N VAL A 28 -3.82 -2.15 -2.31
CA VAL A 28 -3.21 -0.83 -2.48
C VAL A 28 -1.74 -0.99 -2.82
N ARG A 29 -1.31 -0.38 -3.92
CA ARG A 29 0.08 -0.34 -4.36
C ARG A 29 0.58 1.08 -4.24
N VAL A 30 1.74 1.25 -3.61
CA VAL A 30 2.38 2.56 -3.47
C VAL A 30 3.53 2.64 -4.47
N PHE A 31 3.47 3.63 -5.36
CA PHE A 31 4.52 3.92 -6.33
C PHE A 31 5.20 5.24 -5.99
N GLY A 32 6.48 5.35 -6.33
CA GLY A 32 7.21 6.61 -6.27
C GLY A 32 8.43 6.59 -7.17
N LYS A 33 8.98 7.79 -7.39
CA LYS A 33 10.08 7.98 -8.33
C LYS A 33 11.44 7.79 -7.65
N ALA A 34 12.12 6.68 -7.93
CA ALA A 34 13.47 6.39 -7.46
C ALA A 34 14.42 6.33 -8.67
N ASP A 35 15.53 7.08 -8.61
CA ASP A 35 16.54 7.16 -9.68
C ASP A 35 15.99 7.41 -11.10
N GLY A 36 14.89 8.15 -11.18
CA GLY A 36 14.25 8.51 -12.45
C GLY A 36 13.14 7.54 -12.90
N GLU A 37 13.02 6.37 -12.27
CA GLU A 37 12.03 5.35 -12.58
C GLU A 37 10.87 5.37 -11.59
N ASN A 38 9.67 5.06 -12.07
CA ASN A 38 8.51 4.90 -11.19
C ASN A 38 8.46 3.44 -10.71
N ILE A 39 8.80 3.21 -9.44
CA ILE A 39 8.98 1.88 -8.86
C ILE A 39 7.84 1.61 -7.87
N GLN A 40 7.40 0.37 -7.81
CA GLN A 40 6.49 -0.06 -6.77
C GLN A 40 7.27 -0.18 -5.44
N LEU A 41 6.98 0.70 -4.49
CA LEU A 41 7.68 0.76 -3.21
C LEU A 41 7.09 -0.23 -2.20
N LEU A 42 5.76 -0.30 -2.16
CA LEU A 42 4.98 -1.13 -1.24
C LEU A 42 3.78 -1.78 -1.96
N ARG A 43 3.30 -2.90 -1.41
CA ARG A 43 2.02 -3.50 -1.81
C ARG A 43 1.30 -4.04 -0.59
N PHE A 44 0.02 -3.69 -0.43
CA PHE A 44 -0.87 -4.23 0.58
C PHE A 44 -1.93 -5.05 -0.12
N ASP A 45 -1.87 -6.36 0.03
CA ASP A 45 -2.81 -7.33 -0.53
C ASP A 45 -3.78 -7.74 0.59
N CYS A 46 -4.91 -7.03 0.71
CA CYS A 46 -5.95 -7.25 1.74
C CYS A 46 -6.86 -8.42 1.35
N PHE A 47 -6.25 -9.60 1.17
CA PHE A 47 -6.94 -10.78 0.65
C PHE A 47 -7.82 -11.46 1.69
N ARG A 48 -8.88 -12.11 1.20
CA ARG A 48 -9.87 -12.80 2.03
C ARG A 48 -9.28 -13.94 2.84
N LYS A 49 -8.34 -14.73 2.30
CA LYS A 49 -7.75 -15.89 3.01
C LYS A 49 -6.39 -15.55 3.62
N ASN A 50 -5.49 -14.91 2.88
CA ASN A 50 -4.12 -14.65 3.31
C ASN A 50 -3.76 -13.16 3.12
N PRO A 51 -4.25 -12.25 3.96
CA PRO A 51 -3.89 -10.84 3.89
C PRO A 51 -2.40 -10.65 4.23
N HIS A 52 -1.73 -9.81 3.46
CA HIS A 52 -0.29 -9.60 3.58
C HIS A 52 0.15 -8.30 2.93
N TYR A 53 1.39 -7.89 3.17
CA TYR A 53 2.01 -6.76 2.50
C TYR A 53 3.45 -7.04 2.13
N HIS A 54 4.02 -6.22 1.26
CA HIS A 54 5.36 -6.37 0.72
C HIS A 54 6.11 -5.05 0.82
N TYR A 55 7.36 -5.11 1.27
CA TYR A 55 8.36 -4.06 1.02
C TYR A 55 9.12 -4.38 -0.26
N ASP A 56 9.32 -3.39 -1.12
CA ASP A 56 10.05 -3.52 -2.40
C ASP A 56 9.59 -4.75 -3.22
N PRO A 57 8.33 -4.78 -3.72
CA PRO A 57 7.75 -5.96 -4.36
C PRO A 57 8.45 -6.40 -5.66
N SER A 58 9.24 -5.51 -6.28
CA SER A 58 9.96 -5.78 -7.53
C SER A 58 11.45 -6.12 -7.29
N GLY A 59 12.02 -5.78 -6.14
CA GLY A 59 13.36 -6.14 -5.73
C GLY A 59 13.36 -7.26 -4.69
N LYS A 60 13.54 -6.90 -3.42
CA LYS A 60 13.66 -7.86 -2.29
C LYS A 60 12.40 -8.70 -2.08
N ASN A 61 11.23 -8.14 -2.44
CA ASN A 61 9.91 -8.75 -2.27
C ASN A 61 9.73 -9.30 -0.84
N ASP A 62 10.04 -8.46 0.16
CA ASP A 62 9.95 -8.82 1.57
C ASP A 62 8.47 -8.90 1.98
N HIS A 63 7.94 -10.12 1.92
CA HIS A 63 6.56 -10.45 2.17
C HIS A 63 6.28 -10.65 3.67
N ARG A 64 5.31 -9.91 4.19
CA ARG A 64 4.88 -9.92 5.59
C ARG A 64 3.41 -10.31 5.70
N LYS A 65 3.12 -11.42 6.38
CA LYS A 65 1.74 -11.88 6.64
C LYS A 65 1.07 -11.01 7.69
N LEU A 66 -0.22 -10.73 7.50
CA LEU A 66 -1.07 -10.18 8.55
C LEU A 66 -1.81 -11.34 9.21
N ASP A 67 -1.47 -11.61 10.48
CA ASP A 67 -2.17 -12.62 11.26
C ASP A 67 -3.57 -12.12 11.59
N LYS A 68 -4.59 -12.82 11.11
CA LYS A 68 -6.00 -12.44 11.27
C LYS A 68 -6.49 -12.45 12.72
N GLU A 69 -5.82 -13.17 13.62
CA GLU A 69 -6.16 -13.13 15.04
C GLU A 69 -5.79 -11.77 15.64
N THR A 70 -4.69 -11.18 15.17
CA THR A 70 -4.20 -9.86 15.63
C THR A 70 -4.68 -8.70 14.76
N VAL A 71 -4.94 -8.95 13.47
CA VAL A 71 -5.36 -7.98 12.46
C VAL A 71 -6.65 -8.49 11.79
N PRO A 72 -7.80 -8.40 12.46
CA PRO A 72 -9.06 -8.94 11.94
C PRO A 72 -9.59 -8.16 10.74
N ASP A 73 -9.26 -6.87 10.61
CA ASP A 73 -9.57 -6.04 9.45
C ASP A 73 -8.28 -5.53 8.79
N SER A 74 -7.82 -6.26 7.76
CA SER A 74 -6.64 -5.89 6.99
C SER A 74 -6.78 -4.58 6.21
N ILE A 75 -8.01 -4.17 5.86
CA ILE A 75 -8.26 -2.90 5.17
C ILE A 75 -8.03 -1.76 6.16
N ALA A 76 -8.68 -1.80 7.33
CA ALA A 76 -8.51 -0.80 8.38
C ALA A 76 -7.03 -0.66 8.79
N TRP A 77 -6.33 -1.79 8.98
CA TRP A 77 -4.91 -1.78 9.29
C TRP A 77 -4.08 -1.14 8.18
N THR A 78 -4.33 -1.47 6.91
CA THR A 78 -3.64 -0.86 5.76
C THR A 78 -3.83 0.65 5.74
N ILE A 79 -5.05 1.13 5.94
CA ILE A 79 -5.36 2.56 5.99
C ILE A 79 -4.62 3.25 7.14
N GLU A 80 -4.58 2.65 8.32
CA GLU A 80 -3.81 3.16 9.46
C GLU A 80 -2.32 3.27 9.14
N GLN A 81 -1.71 2.24 8.53
CA GLN A 81 -0.31 2.24 8.16
C GLN A 81 0.01 3.31 7.11
N LEU A 82 -0.82 3.42 6.06
CA LEU A 82 -0.65 4.46 5.04
C LEU A 82 -0.80 5.87 5.63
N GLY A 83 -1.65 6.05 6.63
CA GLY A 83 -1.93 7.35 7.25
C GLY A 83 -0.91 7.79 8.30
N THR A 84 -0.13 6.86 8.85
CA THR A 84 0.74 7.11 10.02
C THR A 84 2.20 6.76 9.77
N HIS A 85 2.48 5.71 9.00
CA HIS A 85 3.81 5.09 8.90
C HIS A 85 4.35 5.03 7.46
N LEU A 86 3.69 5.66 6.48
CA LEU A 86 4.04 5.48 5.07
C LEU A 86 5.51 5.83 4.78
N ALA A 87 6.00 6.97 5.26
CA ALA A 87 7.39 7.38 5.06
C ALA A 87 8.38 6.38 5.70
N GLU A 88 8.09 5.93 6.93
CA GLU A 88 8.92 4.94 7.64
C GLU A 88 8.95 3.59 6.91
N MET A 89 7.81 3.17 6.38
CA MET A 89 7.68 1.94 5.59
C MET A 89 8.46 2.04 4.27
N ILE A 90 8.39 3.18 3.57
CA ILE A 90 9.18 3.42 2.35
C ILE A 90 10.68 3.43 2.66
N ASN A 91 11.09 3.99 3.80
CA ASN A 91 12.48 3.94 4.25
C ASN A 91 12.93 2.50 4.54
N THR A 92 12.07 1.70 5.19
CA THR A 92 12.30 0.27 5.44
C THR A 92 12.47 -0.52 4.13
N ALA A 93 11.72 -0.16 3.08
CA ALA A 93 11.89 -0.72 1.73
C ALA A 93 13.23 -0.33 1.07
N GLY A 94 13.95 0.65 1.62
CA GLY A 94 15.25 1.11 1.14
C GLY A 94 15.22 2.37 0.29
N TYR A 95 14.07 3.05 0.20
CA TYR A 95 13.88 4.24 -0.65
C TYR A 95 13.88 5.54 0.15
N THR A 96 14.93 5.78 0.94
CA THR A 96 15.03 6.95 1.85
C THR A 96 14.73 8.29 1.16
N ARG A 97 15.26 8.51 -0.05
CA ARG A 97 15.01 9.75 -0.81
C ARG A 97 13.54 9.97 -1.19
N VAL A 98 12.79 8.88 -1.40
CA VAL A 98 11.35 8.97 -1.68
C VAL A 98 10.60 9.21 -0.39
N ALA A 99 10.99 8.52 0.71
CA ALA A 99 10.41 8.72 2.04
C ALA A 99 10.51 10.19 2.50
N ASP A 100 11.66 10.84 2.27
CA ASP A 100 11.89 12.25 2.65
C ASP A 100 10.96 13.25 1.92
N GLN A 101 10.32 12.82 0.82
CA GLN A 101 9.43 13.64 0.01
C GLN A 101 7.95 13.38 0.31
N VAL A 102 7.64 12.44 1.22
CA VAL A 102 6.27 12.07 1.54
C VAL A 102 5.59 13.18 2.33
N ASP A 103 4.53 13.75 1.77
CA ASP A 103 3.60 14.60 2.52
C ASP A 103 2.53 13.73 3.17
N GLN A 104 2.79 13.36 4.43
CA GLN A 104 1.93 12.48 5.22
C GLN A 104 0.54 13.07 5.45
N ALA A 105 0.41 14.41 5.52
CA ALA A 105 -0.88 15.06 5.72
C ALA A 105 -1.74 14.94 4.46
N ALA A 106 -1.16 15.23 3.29
CA ALA A 106 -1.85 15.08 2.01
C ALA A 106 -2.28 13.63 1.76
N VAL A 107 -1.41 12.66 2.07
CA VAL A 107 -1.76 11.22 1.97
C VAL A 107 -2.98 10.92 2.84
N LYS A 108 -3.00 11.39 4.09
CA LYS A 108 -4.10 11.12 5.02
C LYS A 108 -5.45 11.66 4.53
N GLU A 109 -5.46 12.77 3.80
CA GLU A 109 -6.70 13.38 3.27
C GLU A 109 -7.41 12.50 2.23
N VAL A 110 -6.68 11.71 1.44
CA VAL A 110 -7.29 10.85 0.41
C VAL A 110 -7.69 9.46 0.92
N LEU A 111 -7.21 9.06 2.09
CA LEU A 111 -7.43 7.70 2.62
C LEU A 111 -8.90 7.31 2.85
N PRO A 112 -9.83 8.23 3.24
CA PRO A 112 -11.24 7.86 3.33
C PRO A 112 -11.84 7.41 1.98
N GLU A 113 -11.42 8.01 0.86
CA GLU A 113 -11.86 7.58 -0.48
C GLU A 113 -11.22 6.24 -0.85
N VAL A 114 -9.93 6.08 -0.58
CA VAL A 114 -9.21 4.80 -0.79
C VAL A 114 -9.88 3.67 -0.02
N GLU A 115 -10.21 3.88 1.26
CA GLU A 115 -10.90 2.90 2.10
C GLU A 115 -12.28 2.56 1.53
N SER A 116 -13.05 3.57 1.12
CA SER A 116 -14.36 3.36 0.51
C SER A 116 -14.28 2.50 -0.76
N LEU A 117 -13.24 2.67 -1.58
CA LEU A 117 -13.02 1.85 -2.78
C LEU A 117 -12.59 0.42 -2.44
N MET A 118 -11.80 0.24 -1.37
CA MET A 118 -11.40 -1.10 -0.93
C MET A 118 -12.56 -1.91 -0.34
N ARG A 119 -13.55 -1.24 0.24
CA ARG A 119 -14.72 -1.89 0.87
C ARG A 119 -15.90 -2.12 -0.09
N GLY A 120 -15.88 -1.49 -1.29
CA GLY A 120 -16.90 -1.63 -2.33
C GLY A 120 -16.67 -2.81 -3.27
#